data_AF-A0A2V8UIY8-F1
#
_entry.id   AF-A0A2V8UIY8-F1
#
_cell.length_a   1.000
_cell.length_b   1.000
_cell.length_c   1.000
_cell.angle_alpha   90.00
_cell.angle_beta   90.00
_cell.angle_gamma   90.00
#
_symmetry.space_group_name_H-M   'P 1'
#
loop_
_entity.id
_entity.type
_entity.pdbx_description
1 polymer ?
#
loop_
_entity_poly.entity_id
_entity_poly.type
_entity_poly.pdbx_seq_one_letter_code
_entity_poly.pdbx_strand_id
1 'polypeptide(L)'
;SGQRADLQAAEAQVRAAERARAAARAERLPALSLSADYGAIGINPAQAHGTFSIVGSLKFPIWQGGRIEGDIEQAEAALAQRQAEFEDLRAQVEADVRRALLDLQAARNQVEVARENVHAGKSQIDAPALRRRG
;
A
#
# COMPACT_ATOMS: atom_id res chain seq x y z
N SER A 1 1.58 -13.63 -6.66
CA SER A 1 0.57 -12.98 -5.80
C SER A 1 1.12 -11.78 -5.04
N GLY A 2 2.43 -11.71 -4.73
CA GLY A 2 3.07 -10.59 -4.00
C GLY A 2 2.79 -9.20 -4.57
N GLN A 3 3.12 -8.94 -5.84
CA GLN A 3 2.97 -7.62 -6.47
C GLN A 3 1.57 -6.98 -6.33
N ARG A 4 0.50 -7.79 -6.35
CA ARG A 4 -0.87 -7.26 -6.13
C ARG A 4 -1.12 -6.89 -4.68
N ALA A 5 -0.62 -7.68 -3.74
CA ALA A 5 -0.73 -7.39 -2.32
C ALA A 5 0.11 -6.17 -1.95
N ASP A 6 1.30 -6.02 -2.53
CA ASP A 6 2.19 -4.89 -2.30
C ASP A 6 1.56 -3.58 -2.80
N LEU A 7 0.94 -3.58 -3.99
CA LEU A 7 0.19 -2.43 -4.51
C LEU A 7 -1.02 -2.06 -3.62
N GLN A 8 -1.78 -3.05 -3.16
CA GLN A 8 -2.91 -2.81 -2.25
C GLN A 8 -2.44 -2.24 -0.90
N ALA A 9 -1.30 -2.73 -0.40
CA ALA A 9 -0.70 -2.21 0.82
C ALA A 9 -0.25 -0.76 0.63
N ALA A 10 0.45 -0.44 -0.47
CA ALA A 10 0.88 0.92 -0.79
C ALA A 10 -0.32 1.87 -0.95
N GLU A 11 -1.38 1.45 -1.64
CA GLU A 11 -2.61 2.24 -1.75
C GLU A 11 -3.28 2.49 -0.39
N ALA A 12 -3.28 1.47 0.49
CA ALA A 12 -3.78 1.63 1.86
C ALA A 12 -2.94 2.61 2.68
N GLN A 13 -1.62 2.66 2.47
CA GLN A 13 -0.73 3.65 3.09
C GLN A 13 -1.04 5.07 2.61
N VAL A 14 -1.32 5.27 1.31
CA VAL A 14 -1.77 6.57 0.78
C VAL A 14 -3.06 7.01 1.46
N ARG A 15 -4.08 6.13 1.50
CA ARG A 15 -5.36 6.44 2.18
C ARG A 15 -5.19 6.76 3.67
N ALA A 16 -4.27 6.06 4.35
CA ALA A 16 -3.95 6.36 5.74
C ALA A 16 -3.33 7.76 5.89
N ALA A 17 -2.40 8.14 5.00
CA ALA A 17 -1.81 9.47 4.98
C ALA A 17 -2.83 10.57 4.65
N GLU A 18 -3.79 10.32 3.76
CA GLU A 18 -4.90 11.25 3.49
C GLU A 18 -5.75 11.52 4.74
N ARG A 19 -6.05 10.46 5.50
CA ARG A 19 -6.79 10.58 6.77
C ARG A 19 -5.97 11.32 7.82
N ALA A 20 -4.67 11.09 7.89
CA ALA A 20 -3.77 11.80 8.79
C ALA A 20 -3.73 13.30 8.46
N ARG A 21 -3.60 13.67 7.18
CA ARG A 21 -3.69 15.06 6.72
C ARG A 21 -5.04 15.70 7.06
N ALA A 22 -6.14 14.97 6.86
CA ALA A 22 -7.47 15.45 7.22
C ALA A 22 -7.60 15.69 8.73
N ALA A 23 -7.04 14.80 9.56
CA ALA A 23 -6.99 14.96 11.00
C ALA A 23 -6.17 16.18 11.43
N ALA A 24 -4.97 16.39 10.85
CA ALA A 24 -4.15 17.57 11.09
C ALA A 24 -4.88 18.87 10.73
N ARG A 25 -5.61 18.88 9.60
CA ARG A 25 -6.47 20.03 9.23
C ARG A 25 -7.63 20.24 10.20
N ALA A 26 -8.19 19.17 10.75
CA ALA A 26 -9.27 19.23 11.73
C ALA A 26 -8.82 19.76 13.09
N GLU A 27 -7.52 19.82 13.40
CA GLU A 27 -7.02 20.45 14.63
C GLU A 27 -7.35 21.95 14.75
N ARG A 28 -7.72 22.60 13.63
CA ARG A 28 -8.24 23.97 13.62
C ARG A 28 -9.64 24.10 14.21
N LEU A 29 -10.35 22.98 14.38
CA LEU A 29 -11.72 22.95 14.86
C LEU A 29 -11.77 22.84 16.39
N PRO A 30 -12.86 23.31 17.03
CA PRO A 30 -13.07 23.08 18.45
C PRO A 30 -13.19 21.58 18.76
N ALA A 31 -12.58 21.14 19.84
CA ALA A 31 -12.65 19.75 20.30
C ALA A 31 -13.65 19.62 21.46
N LEU A 32 -14.63 18.73 21.31
CA LEU A 32 -15.56 18.35 22.37
C LEU A 32 -15.06 17.08 23.08
N SER A 33 -15.09 17.10 24.40
CA SER A 33 -14.83 15.92 25.24
C SER A 33 -15.97 15.72 26.24
N LEU A 34 -16.25 14.47 26.56
CA LEU A 34 -17.26 14.06 27.52
C LEU A 34 -16.66 12.96 28.39
N SER A 35 -16.72 13.16 29.71
CA SER A 35 -16.27 12.21 30.71
C SER A 35 -17.43 11.88 31.64
N ALA A 36 -17.53 10.62 32.03
CA ALA A 36 -18.52 10.17 33.00
C ALA A 36 -17.85 9.16 33.94
N ASP A 37 -18.10 9.33 35.23
CA ASP A 37 -17.50 8.52 36.28
C ASP A 37 -18.59 8.06 37.24
N TYR A 38 -18.46 6.83 37.73
CA TYR A 38 -19.33 6.26 38.75
C TYR A 38 -18.45 5.55 39.78
N GLY A 39 -18.77 5.73 41.06
CA GLY A 39 -18.01 5.13 42.14
C GLY A 39 -18.83 5.04 43.41
N ALA A 40 -18.20 4.58 44.49
CA ALA A 40 -18.80 4.63 45.82
C ALA A 40 -17.83 5.33 46.76
N ILE A 41 -18.30 6.35 47.46
CA ILE A 41 -17.48 7.14 48.39
C ILE A 41 -18.02 6.91 49.81
N GLY A 42 -17.14 6.49 50.72
CA GLY A 42 -17.45 6.30 52.13
C GLY A 42 -16.20 5.93 52.93
N ILE A 43 -16.25 6.15 54.24
CA ILE A 43 -15.15 5.87 55.19
C ILE A 43 -14.90 4.38 55.41
N ASN A 44 -15.85 3.50 55.06
CA ASN A 44 -15.68 2.05 55.01
C ASN A 44 -16.67 1.45 53.97
N PRO A 45 -16.49 0.19 53.54
CA PRO A 45 -17.35 -0.46 52.54
C PRO A 45 -18.83 -0.56 52.93
N ALA A 46 -19.14 -0.61 54.23
CA ALA A 46 -20.52 -0.69 54.72
C ALA A 46 -21.25 0.67 54.71
N GLN A 47 -20.53 1.78 54.54
CA GLN A 47 -21.05 3.16 54.52
C GLN A 47 -20.77 3.87 53.19
N ALA A 48 -20.36 3.14 52.16
CA ALA A 48 -20.10 3.70 50.85
C ALA A 48 -21.42 4.07 50.15
N HIS A 49 -21.53 5.32 49.71
CA HIS A 49 -22.66 5.80 48.92
C HIS A 49 -22.26 5.90 47.45
N GLY A 50 -23.14 5.45 46.56
CA GLY A 50 -22.92 5.60 45.11
C GLY A 50 -22.83 7.07 44.72
N THR A 51 -21.81 7.42 43.96
CA THR A 51 -21.60 8.72 43.35
C THR A 51 -21.53 8.57 41.84
N PHE A 52 -22.05 9.56 41.11
CA PHE A 52 -21.87 9.66 39.67
C PHE A 52 -21.55 11.11 39.31
N SER A 53 -20.72 11.30 38.29
CA SER A 53 -20.41 12.60 37.70
C SER A 53 -20.35 12.50 36.19
N ILE A 54 -20.82 13.55 35.51
CA ILE A 54 -20.72 13.71 34.05
C ILE A 54 -20.19 15.11 33.78
N VAL A 55 -19.14 15.22 32.98
CA VAL A 55 -18.47 16.48 32.63
C VAL A 55 -18.25 16.54 31.13
N GLY A 56 -18.77 17.59 30.49
CA GLY A 56 -18.46 17.92 29.09
C GLY A 56 -17.56 19.15 29.01
N SER A 57 -16.58 19.16 28.09
CA SER A 57 -15.74 20.34 27.86
C SER A 57 -15.49 20.59 26.36
N LEU A 58 -15.52 21.87 25.97
CA LEU A 58 -15.30 22.32 24.60
C LEU A 58 -14.06 23.21 24.54
N LYS A 59 -13.06 22.84 23.73
CA LYS A 59 -11.78 23.54 23.63
C LYS A 59 -11.63 24.22 22.27
N PHE A 60 -11.42 25.54 22.28
CA PHE A 60 -11.21 26.34 21.07
C PHE A 60 -9.72 26.66 20.87
N PRO A 61 -9.12 26.27 19.74
CA PRO A 61 -7.73 26.59 19.45
C PRO A 61 -7.59 28.00 18.86
N ILE A 62 -7.50 29.04 19.71
CA ILE A 62 -7.40 30.44 19.23
C ILE A 62 -6.01 30.78 18.70
N TRP A 63 -4.96 30.39 19.44
CA TRP A 63 -3.57 30.59 19.04
C TRP A 63 -2.71 29.45 19.57
N GLN A 64 -1.92 28.83 18.68
CA GLN A 64 -1.03 27.71 19.00
C GLN A 64 0.40 27.92 18.48
N GLY A 65 0.80 29.16 18.22
CA GLY A 65 2.17 29.48 17.82
C GLY A 65 2.64 28.79 16.52
N GLY A 66 1.74 28.61 15.55
CA GLY A 66 2.07 27.95 14.27
C GLY A 66 2.09 26.42 14.31
N ARG A 67 1.93 25.77 15.48
CA ARG A 67 1.94 24.31 15.62
C ARG A 67 1.00 23.61 14.62
N ILE A 68 -0.25 24.06 14.55
CA ILE A 68 -1.27 23.48 13.64
C ILE A 68 -0.83 23.59 12.18
N GLU A 69 -0.19 24.69 11.79
CA GLU A 69 0.29 24.84 10.41
C GLU A 69 1.42 23.87 10.11
N GLY A 70 2.38 23.74 11.02
CA GLY A 70 3.47 22.77 10.91
C GLY A 70 2.97 21.33 10.83
N ASP A 71 1.97 20.97 11.65
CA ASP A 71 1.36 19.63 11.63
C ASP A 71 0.67 19.35 10.28
N ILE A 72 0.00 20.35 9.70
CA ILE A 72 -0.61 20.24 8.36
C ILE A 72 0.46 20.07 7.28
N GLU A 73 1.51 20.90 7.29
CA GLU A 73 2.60 20.85 6.32
C GLU A 73 3.34 19.51 6.37
N GLN A 74 3.64 19.03 7.58
CA GLN A 74 4.25 17.72 7.78
C GLN A 74 3.36 16.58 7.24
N ALA A 75 2.05 16.62 7.51
CA ALA A 75 1.12 15.62 7.00
C ALA A 75 0.96 15.68 5.47
N GLU A 76 1.05 16.87 4.88
CA GLU A 76 1.04 17.06 3.42
C GLU A 76 2.29 16.49 2.76
N ALA A 77 3.47 16.76 3.31
CA ALA A 77 4.72 16.19 2.83
C ALA A 77 4.71 14.66 2.94
N ALA A 78 4.21 14.11 4.05
CA ALA A 78 4.08 12.67 4.24
C ALA A 78 3.11 12.05 3.22
N LEU A 79 1.97 12.69 2.93
CA LEU A 79 1.04 12.24 1.90
C LEU A 79 1.69 12.24 0.51
N ALA A 80 2.37 13.33 0.15
CA ALA A 80 3.06 13.43 -1.14
C ALA A 80 4.12 12.33 -1.29
N GLN A 81 4.87 12.03 -0.23
CA GLN A 81 5.82 10.92 -0.23
C GLN A 81 5.13 9.58 -0.48
N ARG A 82 4.03 9.27 0.23
CA ARG A 82 3.30 8.00 0.03
C ARG A 82 2.73 7.87 -1.37
N GLN A 83 2.26 8.97 -1.95
CA GLN A 83 1.77 8.98 -3.33
C GLN A 83 2.89 8.69 -4.32
N ALA A 84 4.06 9.31 -4.15
CA ALA A 84 5.24 9.02 -4.98
C ALA A 84 5.67 7.54 -4.87
N GLU A 85 5.76 7.00 -3.64
CA GLU A 85 6.08 5.58 -3.41
C GLU A 85 5.09 4.64 -4.12
N PHE A 86 3.80 4.97 -4.10
CA PHE A 86 2.77 4.18 -4.78
C PHE A 86 2.91 4.22 -6.31
N GLU A 87 3.11 5.42 -6.89
CA GLU A 87 3.28 5.57 -8.33
C GLU A 87 4.57 4.91 -8.83
N ASP A 88 5.67 4.98 -8.07
CA ASP A 88 6.92 4.30 -8.39
C ASP A 88 6.75 2.77 -8.41
N LEU A 89 6.10 2.21 -7.38
CA LEU A 89 5.81 0.78 -7.31
C LEU A 89 4.91 0.34 -8.48
N ARG A 90 3.90 1.15 -8.81
CA ARG A 90 3.03 0.89 -9.95
C ARG A 90 3.81 0.87 -11.26
N ALA A 91 4.65 1.87 -11.49
CA ALA A 91 5.48 1.96 -12.69
C ALA A 91 6.44 0.76 -12.81
N GLN A 92 7.01 0.32 -11.69
CA GLN A 92 7.86 -0.87 -11.65
C GLN A 92 7.10 -2.14 -12.04
N VAL A 93 5.91 -2.35 -11.48
CA VAL A 93 5.07 -3.51 -11.82
C VAL A 93 4.68 -3.49 -13.30
N GLU A 94 4.33 -2.32 -13.86
CA GLU A 94 4.02 -2.18 -15.28
C GLU A 94 5.23 -2.53 -16.17
N ALA A 95 6.43 -2.08 -15.78
CA ALA A 95 7.67 -2.41 -16.47
C ALA A 95 8.00 -3.91 -16.41
N ASP A 96 7.85 -4.55 -15.25
CA ASP A 96 8.07 -5.98 -15.06
C ASP A 96 7.14 -6.83 -15.92
N VAL A 97 5.85 -6.46 -15.98
CA VAL A 97 4.86 -7.14 -16.83
C VAL A 97 5.23 -7.01 -18.30
N ARG A 98 5.62 -5.81 -18.75
CA ARG A 98 6.04 -5.59 -20.14
C ARG A 98 7.27 -6.42 -20.48
N ARG A 99 8.25 -6.48 -19.58
CA ARG A 99 9.46 -7.29 -19.75
C ARG A 99 9.13 -8.77 -19.85
N ALA A 100 8.31 -9.30 -18.94
CA ALA A 100 7.90 -10.70 -18.94
C ALA A 100 7.17 -11.10 -20.23
N LEU A 101 6.37 -10.20 -20.80
CA LEU A 101 5.71 -10.43 -22.09
C LEU A 101 6.70 -10.50 -23.26
N LEU A 102 7.70 -9.61 -23.29
CA LEU A 102 8.75 -9.62 -24.31
C LEU A 102 9.63 -10.87 -24.21
N ASP A 103 10.01 -11.25 -22.99
CA ASP A 103 10.81 -12.46 -22.74
C ASP A 103 10.03 -13.72 -23.17
N LEU A 104 8.72 -13.77 -22.93
CA LEU A 104 7.86 -14.86 -23.39
C LEU A 104 7.79 -14.94 -24.93
N GLN A 105 7.69 -13.80 -25.61
CA GLN A 105 7.70 -13.75 -27.08
C GLN A 105 9.05 -14.23 -27.64
N ALA A 106 10.16 -13.75 -27.07
CA ALA A 106 11.49 -14.18 -27.47
C ALA A 106 11.70 -15.69 -27.26
N ALA A 107 11.28 -16.23 -26.12
CA ALA A 107 11.35 -17.66 -25.83
C ALA A 107 10.53 -18.51 -26.82
N ARG A 108 9.35 -18.04 -27.23
CA ARG A 108 8.53 -18.72 -28.26
C ARG A 108 9.25 -18.78 -29.60
N ASN A 109 9.82 -17.66 -30.05
CA ASN A 109 10.57 -17.59 -31.30
C ASN A 109 11.81 -18.52 -31.27
N GLN A 110 12.51 -18.58 -30.13
CA GLN A 110 13.65 -19.49 -29.96
C GLN A 110 13.24 -20.97 -30.04
N VAL A 111 12.10 -21.33 -29.45
CA VAL A 111 11.56 -22.71 -29.54
C VAL A 111 11.16 -23.05 -30.97
N GLU A 112 10.59 -22.11 -31.72
CA GLU A 112 10.22 -22.30 -33.13
C GLU A 112 11.46 -22.55 -34.00
N VAL A 113 12.47 -21.68 -33.91
CA VAL A 113 13.74 -21.85 -34.63
C VAL A 113 14.45 -23.17 -34.24
N ALA A 114 14.46 -23.53 -32.96
CA ALA A 114 15.04 -24.80 -32.52
C ALA A 114 14.31 -26.02 -33.12
N ARG A 115 12.98 -25.97 -33.23
CA ARG A 115 12.19 -27.03 -33.88
C ARG A 115 12.49 -27.15 -35.37
N GLU A 116 12.61 -26.02 -36.07
CA GLU A 116 12.99 -26.00 -37.49
C GLU A 116 14.38 -26.61 -37.71
N ASN A 117 15.37 -26.25 -36.88
CA ASN A 117 16.72 -26.80 -36.95
C ASN A 117 16.75 -28.31 -36.73
N VAL A 118 15.98 -28.83 -35.77
CA VAL A 118 15.86 -30.27 -35.53
C VAL A 118 15.20 -30.98 -36.71
N HIS A 119 14.17 -30.37 -37.32
CA HIS A 119 13.50 -30.93 -38.49
C HIS A 119 14.44 -30.99 -39.70
N ALA A 120 15.15 -29.89 -39.99
CA ALA A 120 16.13 -29.82 -41.07
C ALA A 120 17.29 -30.81 -40.88
N GLY A 121 17.78 -30.96 -39.63
CA GLY A 121 18.80 -31.94 -39.29
C GLY A 121 18.34 -33.37 -39.56
N LYS A 122 17.10 -33.73 -39.16
CA LYS A 122 16.53 -35.06 -39.43
C LYS A 122 16.49 -35.40 -40.92
N SER A 123 16.03 -34.47 -41.76
CA SER A 123 15.99 -34.64 -43.21
C SER A 123 17.36 -34.91 -43.85
N GLN A 124 18.44 -34.36 -43.28
CA GLN A 124 19.80 -34.57 -43.78
C GLN A 124 20.37 -35.95 -43.39
N ILE A 125 19.99 -36.49 -42.23
CA ILE A 125 20.47 -37.80 -41.76
C ILE A 125 19.73 -38.95 -42.46
N ASP A 126 18.51 -38.71 -42.95
CA ASP A 126 17.77 -39.67 -43.79
C ASP A 126 18.29 -39.70 -45.25
N ALA A 127 18.99 -38.65 -45.69
CA ALA A 127 19.51 -38.51 -47.05
C ALA A 127 20.71 -39.41 -47.48
N PRO A 128 21.48 -40.14 -46.62
CA PRO A 128 22.58 -40.99 -47.10
C PRO A 128 22.18 -42.43 -47.47
N ALA A 129 20.96 -42.89 -47.18
CA ALA A 129 20.58 -44.30 -47.45
C ALA A 129 20.33 -44.60 -48.95
N LEU A 130 20.10 -43.58 -49.77
CA LEU A 130 19.76 -43.74 -51.19
C LEU A 130 20.95 -43.60 -52.17
N ARG A 131 22.16 -43.28 -51.70
CA ARG A 131 23.35 -43.16 -52.58
C ARG A 131 24.27 -44.38 -52.63
N ARG A 132 24.01 -45.43 -51.84
CA ARG A 132 24.90 -46.62 -51.75
C ARG A 132 24.41 -47.85 -52.55
N ARG A 133 23.41 -47.69 -53.42
CA ARG A 133 22.94 -48.72 -54.36
C ARG A 133 22.92 -48.12 -55.77
N GLY A 134 23.99 -48.32 -56.52
CA GLY A 134 24.17 -47.93 -57.91
C GLY A 134 25.49 -48.49 -58.41
#